data_AF-A0A519R220-F1
#
_entry.id   AF-A0A519R220-F1
#
_cell.length_a   1.000
_cell.length_b   1.000
_cell.length_c   1.000
_cell.angle_alpha   90.00
_cell.angle_beta   90.00
_cell.angle_gamma   90.00
#
_symmetry.space_group_name_H-M   'P 1'
#
loop_
_entity.id
_entity.type
_entity.pdbx_description
1 polymer ?
#
loop_
_entity_poly.entity_id
_entity_poly.type
_entity_poly.pdbx_seq_one_letter_code
_entity_poly.pdbx_strand_id
1 'polypeptide(L)' 'FQTYQVAMNKIQVLETSIAQATENDKLLASKYKNNVASVTDRIDAETLLYQAKINLEIAKADAGLAYYTLLKSTGKITQ' A
#
# COMPACT_ATOMS: atom_id res chain seq x y z
N PHE A 1 -2.23 -9.60 -19.90
CA PHE A 1 -2.93 -8.29 -19.83
C PHE A 1 -3.82 -8.20 -18.58
N GLN A 2 -4.74 -9.14 -18.37
CA GLN A 2 -5.61 -9.19 -17.17
C GLN A 2 -4.86 -9.05 -15.84
N THR A 3 -3.75 -9.78 -15.66
CA THR A 3 -2.93 -9.75 -14.43
C THR A 3 -2.38 -8.36 -14.12
N TYR A 4 -1.99 -7.59 -15.15
CA TYR A 4 -1.50 -6.22 -14.98
C TYR A 4 -2.63 -5.27 -14.56
N GLN A 5 -3.82 -5.37 -15.16
CA GLN A 5 -4.98 -4.58 -14.74
C GLN A 5 -5.41 -4.87 -13.30
N VAL A 6 -5.42 -6.15 -12.90
CA VAL A 6 -5.73 -6.53 -11.51
C VAL A 6 -4.70 -5.95 -10.54
N ALA A 7 -3.42 -5.98 -10.90
CA ALA A 7 -2.36 -5.38 -10.09
C ALA A 7 -2.52 -3.85 -9.96
N MET A 8 -2.88 -3.15 -11.04
CA MET A 8 -3.20 -1.72 -11.01
C MET A 8 -4.38 -1.38 -10.09
N ASN A 9 -5.48 -2.15 -10.18
CA ASN A 9 -6.63 -1.95 -9.32
C ASN A 9 -6.28 -2.18 -7.83
N LYS A 10 -5.44 -3.19 -7.55
CA LYS A 10 -4.95 -3.47 -6.20
C LYS A 10 -4.14 -2.31 -5.63
N ILE A 11 -3.29 -1.69 -6.45
CA ILE A 11 -2.53 -0.49 -6.07
C ILE A 11 -3.48 0.65 -5.68
N GLN A 12 -4.50 0.92 -6.50
CA GLN A 12 -5.45 2.03 -6.24
C GLN A 12 -6.24 1.84 -4.92
N VAL A 13 -6.63 0.60 -4.60
CA VAL A 13 -7.27 0.27 -3.33
C VAL A 13 -6.30 0.47 -2.15
N LEU A 14 -5.04 0.05 -2.31
CA LEU A 14 -4.01 0.21 -1.27
C LEU A 14 -3.66 1.68 -1.02
N GLU A 15 -3.59 2.51 -2.06
CA GLU A 15 -3.37 3.96 -1.93
C GLU A 15 -4.49 4.63 -1.11
N THR A 16 -5.75 4.28 -1.40
CA THR A 16 -6.91 4.76 -0.64
C THR A 16 -6.85 4.31 0.82
N SER A 17 -6.47 3.04 1.05
CA SER A 17 -6.34 2.48 2.40
C SER A 17 -5.22 3.15 3.19
N ILE A 18 -4.09 3.50 2.55
CA ILE A 18 -3.00 4.24 3.18
C ILE A 18 -3.42 5.66 3.54
N ALA A 19 -4.19 6.34 2.68
CA ALA A 19 -4.70 7.67 2.99
C ALA A 19 -5.57 7.64 4.26
N GLN A 20 -6.46 6.66 4.38
CA GLN A 20 -7.28 6.46 5.58
C GLN A 20 -6.43 6.12 6.82
N ALA A 21 -5.48 5.20 6.70
CA ALA A 21 -4.59 4.83 7.80
C ALA A 21 -3.72 6.01 8.26
N THR A 22 -3.28 6.87 7.33
CA THR A 22 -2.50 8.07 7.63
C THR A 22 -3.32 9.07 8.44
N GLU A 23 -4.61 9.23 8.12
CA GLU A 23 -5.47 10.14 8.87
C GLU A 23 -5.80 9.60 10.27
N ASN A 24 -5.99 8.27 10.38
CA ASN A 24 -6.15 7.60 11.68
C ASN A 24 -4.91 7.76 12.57
N ASP A 25 -3.71 7.60 12.00
CA ASP A 25 -2.44 7.80 12.70
C ASP A 25 -2.32 9.22 13.25
N LYS A 26 -2.58 10.25 12.43
CA LYS A 26 -2.60 11.65 12.88
C LYS A 26 -3.62 11.90 14.00
N LEU A 27 -4.83 11.34 13.88
CA LEU A 27 -5.88 11.46 14.88
C LEU A 27 -5.41 10.87 16.22
N LEU A 28 -4.80 9.68 16.19
CA LEU A 28 -4.30 9.03 17.40
C LEU A 28 -3.09 9.75 17.98
N ALA A 29 -2.19 10.27 17.16
CA ALA A 29 -1.08 11.11 17.62
C ALA A 29 -1.61 12.35 18.36
N SER A 30 -2.67 12.98 17.86
CA SER A 30 -3.35 14.11 18.53
C SER A 30 -4.00 13.69 19.85
N LYS A 31 -4.73 12.58 19.87
CA LYS A 31 -5.35 12.04 21.10
C LYS A 31 -4.31 11.66 22.15
N TYR A 32 -3.20 11.04 21.75
CA TYR A 32 -2.08 10.69 22.61
C TYR A 32 -1.46 11.96 23.22
N LYS A 33 -1.22 12.99 22.41
CA LYS A 33 -0.70 14.28 22.88
C LYS A 33 -1.62 14.96 23.91
N ASN A 34 -2.93 14.72 23.80
CA ASN A 34 -3.94 15.21 24.73
C ASN A 34 -4.21 14.25 25.91
N ASN A 35 -3.41 13.19 26.10
CA ASN A 35 -3.58 12.15 27.13
C ASN A 35 -4.93 11.39 27.06
N VAL A 36 -5.54 11.34 25.86
CA VAL A 36 -6.83 10.66 25.63
C VAL A 36 -6.63 9.24 25.06
N ALA A 37 -5.49 8.96 24.42
CA ALA A 37 -5.17 7.64 23.87
C ALA A 37 -3.92 7.05 24.51
N SER A 38 -3.85 5.72 24.59
CA SER A 38 -2.68 5.01 25.13
C SER A 38 -1.51 5.02 24.15
N VAL A 39 -0.30 4.83 24.66
CA VAL A 39 0.89 4.59 23.83
C VAL A 39 0.73 3.33 22.96
N THR A 40 0.00 2.32 23.45
CA THR A 40 -0.30 1.09 22.71
C THR A 40 -1.17 1.36 21.49
N ASP A 41 -2.26 2.12 21.66
CA ASP A 41 -3.15 2.49 20.54
C ASP A 41 -2.37 3.20 19.43
N ARG A 42 -1.45 4.08 19.81
CA ARG A 42 -0.60 4.80 18.87
C ARG A 42 0.34 3.86 18.10
N ILE A 43 1.00 2.94 18.80
CA ILE A 43 1.91 1.95 18.16
C ILE A 43 1.13 1.04 17.22
N ASP A 44 -0.09 0.64 17.57
CA ASP A 44 -0.94 -0.19 16.72
C ASP A 44 -1.32 0.54 15.43
N ALA A 45 -1.71 1.82 15.52
CA ALA A 45 -2.01 2.63 14.33
C ALA A 45 -0.78 2.88 13.43
N GLU A 46 0.38 3.18 14.02
CA GLU A 46 1.63 3.31 13.27
C GLU A 46 1.97 1.98 12.57
N THR A 47 1.82 0.84 13.25
CA THR A 47 2.06 -0.50 12.69
C THR A 47 1.15 -0.80 11.50
N LEU A 48 -0.16 -0.51 11.63
CA LEU A 48 -1.13 -0.68 10.55
C LEU A 48 -0.79 0.19 9.33
N LEU A 49 -0.37 1.44 9.56
CA LEU A 49 0.06 2.34 8.50
C LEU A 49 1.29 1.81 7.76
N TYR A 50 2.30 1.33 8.49
CA TYR A 50 3.49 0.75 7.88
C TYR A 50 3.19 -0.53 7.12
N GLN A 51 2.34 -1.41 7.66
CA GLN A 51 1.94 -2.63 6.95
C GLN A 51 1.21 -2.30 5.64
N ALA A 52 0.34 -1.28 5.64
CA ALA A 52 -0.33 -0.83 4.43
C ALA A 52 0.66 -0.30 3.37
N LYS A 53 1.66 0.48 3.78
CA LYS A 53 2.73 0.97 2.90
C LYS A 53 3.57 -0.17 2.32
N ILE A 54 3.94 -1.16 3.13
CA ILE A 54 4.65 -2.36 2.67
C ILE A 54 3.83 -3.10 1.60
N ASN A 55 2.54 -3.29 1.85
CA ASN A 55 1.64 -3.96 0.91
C ASN A 55 1.54 -3.20 -0.44
N LEU A 56 1.56 -1.87 -0.42
CA LEU A 56 1.59 -1.04 -1.63
C LEU A 56 2.86 -1.27 -2.44
N GLU A 57 4.03 -1.27 -1.79
CA GLU A 57 5.30 -1.49 -2.49
C GLU A 57 5.40 -2.90 -3.10
N ILE A 58 4.90 -3.91 -2.40
CA ILE A 58 4.77 -5.27 -2.96
C ILE A 58 3.84 -5.26 -4.18
N ALA A 59 2.68 -4.60 -4.10
CA ALA A 59 1.74 -4.55 -5.22
C ALA A 59 2.31 -3.81 -6.45
N LYS A 60 3.12 -2.76 -6.24
CA LYS A 60 3.86 -2.07 -7.32
C LYS A 60 4.89 -2.99 -7.97
N ALA A 61 5.64 -3.77 -7.17
CA ALA A 61 6.59 -4.74 -7.69
C ALA A 61 5.90 -5.83 -8.52
N ASP A 62 4.78 -6.39 -8.03
CA ASP A 62 3.96 -7.38 -8.74
C ASP A 62 3.45 -6.83 -10.08
N ALA A 63 2.97 -5.58 -10.08
CA ALA A 63 2.54 -4.90 -11.29
C ALA A 63 3.66 -4.73 -12.31
N GLY A 64 4.86 -4.33 -11.86
CA GLY A 64 6.04 -4.22 -12.70
C GLY A 64 6.40 -5.56 -13.34
N LEU A 65 6.42 -6.63 -12.54
CA LEU A 65 6.69 -7.98 -13.03
C LEU A 65 5.64 -8.44 -14.06
N ALA A 66 4.35 -8.18 -13.79
CA ALA A 66 3.26 -8.50 -14.71
C ALA A 66 3.38 -7.73 -16.03
N TYR A 67 3.83 -6.47 -15.99
CA TYR A 67 4.07 -5.66 -17.17
C TYR A 67 5.23 -6.21 -18.01
N TYR A 68 6.37 -6.52 -17.39
CA TYR A 68 7.51 -7.13 -18.09
C TYR A 68 7.16 -8.49 -18.71
N THR A 69 6.41 -9.32 -17.98
CA THR A 69 5.91 -10.60 -18.49
C THR A 69 5.02 -10.41 -19.71
N LEU A 70 4.15 -9.41 -19.70
CA LEU A 70 3.29 -9.08 -20.84
C LEU A 70 4.12 -8.63 -22.05
N LEU A 71 5.11 -7.74 -21.85
CA LEU A 71 5.97 -7.28 -22.94
C LEU A 71 6.79 -8.41 -23.57
N LYS A 72 7.30 -9.34 -22.74
CA LYS A 72 7.97 -10.56 -23.23
C LYS A 72 7.01 -11.44 -24.03
N SER A 73 5.78 -11.64 -23.55
CA SER A 73 4.77 -12.46 -24.23
C SER A 73 4.28 -11.88 -25.55
N THR A 74 4.34 -10.55 -25.70
CA THR A 74 3.95 -9.84 -26.94
C THR A 74 5.09 -9.68 -27.93
N GLY A 75 6.26 -10.28 -27.66
CA GLY A 75 7.42 -10.27 -28.56
C GLY A 75 8.16 -8.94 -28.66
N LYS A 76 7.89 -7.98 -27.76
CA LYS A 76 8.55 -6.66 -27.72
C LYS A 76 9.90 -6.65 -26.99
N ILE A 77 10.23 -7.73 -26.27
CA ILE A 77 11.53 -7.90 -25.61
C ILE A 77 12.10 -9.24 -26.08
N THR A 78 13.03 -9.19 -27.01
CA THR A 78 13.84 -10.33 -27.44
C THR A 78 15.15 -10.29 -26.63
N GLN A 79 15.58 -11.50 -26.25
CA GLN A 79 16.68 -11.89 -25.35
C GLN A 79 17.86 -10.90 -25.19
#